data_AF-A0A7J9L4J8-F1
#
_entry.id   AF-A0A7J9L4J8-F1
#
_cell.length_a   1.000
_cell.length_b   1.000
_cell.length_c   1.000
_cell.angle_alpha   90.00
_cell.angle_beta   90.00
_cell.angle_gamma   90.00
#
_symmetry.space_group_name_H-M   'P 1'
#
loop_
_entity.id
_entity.type
_entity.pdbx_description
1 polymer ?
#
loop_
_entity_poly.entity_id
_entity_poly.type
_entity_poly.pdbx_seq_one_letter_code
_entity_poly.pdbx_strand_id
1 'polypeptide(L)' 'MTNLECENKDKLKAQSVSTFLVCGKHSFRTVEEPRFRYMMSVVSPNFKNISRQTTTRDVLMFYAKERYHVKE' A
#
# COMPACT_ATOMS: atom_id res chain seq x y z
N MET A 1 22.60 -0.13 -0.06
CA MET A 1 21.19 0.27 0.12
C MET A 1 21.06 0.88 1.50
N THR A 2 21.17 2.21 1.57
CA THR A 2 21.00 2.95 2.82
C THR A 2 19.54 2.88 3.26
N ASN A 3 19.29 2.80 4.57
CA ASN A 3 17.96 2.64 5.16
C ASN A 3 16.90 3.63 4.64
N LEU A 4 17.33 4.81 4.18
CA LEU A 4 16.50 5.86 3.58
C LEU A 4 15.89 5.49 2.22
N GLU A 5 16.60 4.70 1.38
CA GLU A 5 16.04 4.22 0.10
C GLU A 5 14.98 3.15 0.33
N CYS A 6 15.18 2.29 1.33
CA CYS A 6 14.21 1.27 1.72
C CYS A 6 12.93 1.89 2.29
N GLU A 7 13.07 2.89 3.16
CA GLU A 7 11.94 3.61 3.79
C GLU A 7 11.10 4.36 2.74
N ASN A 8 11.74 5.00 1.76
CA ASN A 8 11.03 5.62 0.63
C ASN A 8 10.35 4.58 -0.27
N LYS A 9 10.97 3.41 -0.50
CA LYS A 9 10.37 2.31 -1.28
C LYS A 9 9.13 1.74 -0.61
N ASP A 10 9.15 1.59 0.70
CA ASP A 10 8.01 1.04 1.46
C ASP A 10 6.88 2.06 1.61
N LYS A 11 7.20 3.36 1.71
CA LYS A 11 6.21 4.44 1.65
C LYS A 11 5.49 4.51 0.28
N LEU A 12 6.24 4.35 -0.83
CA LEU A 12 5.68 4.30 -2.18
C LEU A 12 4.80 3.05 -2.42
N LYS A 13 5.16 1.90 -1.84
CA LYS A 13 4.34 0.68 -1.89
C LYS A 13 3.00 0.87 -1.19
N ALA A 14 3.00 1.41 0.03
CA ALA A 14 1.77 1.63 0.78
C ALA A 14 0.82 2.61 0.05
N GLN A 15 1.36 3.69 -0.52
CA GLN A 15 0.56 4.69 -1.22
C GLN A 15 -0.05 4.16 -2.53
N SER A 16 0.72 3.42 -3.33
CA SER A 16 0.23 2.84 -4.59
C SER A 16 -0.86 1.79 -4.36
N VAL A 17 -0.66 0.88 -3.40
CA VAL A 17 -1.69 -0.10 -3.00
C VAL A 17 -2.94 0.60 -2.45
N SER A 18 -2.77 1.62 -1.60
CA SER A 18 -3.89 2.38 -1.06
C SER A 18 -4.70 3.07 -2.17
N THR A 19 -4.01 3.66 -3.14
CA THR A 19 -4.64 4.31 -4.31
C THR A 19 -5.41 3.28 -5.14
N PHE A 20 -4.81 2.14 -5.45
CA PHE A 20 -5.47 1.06 -6.17
C PHE A 20 -6.75 0.60 -5.47
N LEU A 21 -6.70 0.40 -4.15
CA LEU A 21 -7.84 -0.09 -3.39
C LEU A 21 -8.95 0.97 -3.26
N VAL A 22 -8.59 2.20 -2.89
CA VAL A 22 -9.55 3.28 -2.63
C VAL A 22 -10.14 3.81 -3.94
N CYS A 23 -9.29 4.21 -4.89
CA CYS A 23 -9.75 4.76 -6.17
C CYS A 23 -10.38 3.68 -7.07
N GLY A 24 -9.88 2.45 -7.02
CA GLY A 24 -10.45 1.30 -7.74
C GLY A 24 -11.69 0.69 -7.07
N LYS A 25 -12.08 1.17 -5.87
CA LYS A 25 -13.19 0.63 -5.07
C LYS A 25 -13.08 -0.88 -4.81
N HIS A 26 -11.85 -1.37 -4.66
CA HIS A 26 -11.59 -2.78 -4.38
C HIS A 26 -11.72 -3.06 -2.88
N SER A 27 -12.08 -4.30 -2.55
CA SER A 27 -12.08 -4.76 -1.18
C SER A 27 -10.64 -4.81 -0.65
N PHE A 28 -10.44 -4.45 0.63
CA PHE A 28 -9.14 -4.64 1.27
C PHE A 28 -8.70 -6.12 1.31
N ARG A 29 -9.63 -7.07 1.16
CA ARG A 29 -9.28 -8.50 1.01
C ARG A 29 -8.53 -8.82 -0.28
N THR A 30 -8.61 -7.96 -1.30
CA THR A 30 -7.97 -8.19 -2.60
C THR A 30 -6.47 -8.37 -2.49
N VAL A 31 -5.81 -7.73 -1.51
CA VAL A 31 -4.36 -7.89 -1.29
C VAL A 31 -3.96 -9.31 -0.83
N GLU A 32 -4.91 -10.07 -0.30
CA GLU A 32 -4.71 -11.45 0.16
C GLU A 32 -5.06 -12.48 -0.91
N GLU A 33 -5.69 -12.06 -2.01
CA GLU A 33 -6.08 -12.95 -3.09
C GLU A 33 -4.86 -13.51 -3.82
N PRO A 34 -4.86 -14.81 -4.19
CA PRO A 34 -3.73 -15.43 -4.89
C PRO A 34 -3.34 -14.70 -6.19
N ARG A 35 -4.32 -14.20 -6.93
CA ARG A 35 -4.08 -13.47 -8.19
C ARG A 35 -3.37 -12.15 -7.97
N PHE A 36 -3.75 -11.40 -6.94
CA PHE A 36 -3.07 -10.17 -6.58
C PHE A 36 -1.63 -10.43 -6.15
N ARG A 37 -1.42 -11.44 -5.29
CA ARG A 37 -0.07 -11.83 -4.84
C ARG A 37 0.81 -12.28 -5.99
N TYR A 38 0.25 -13.07 -6.90
CA TYR A 38 0.94 -13.47 -8.12
C TYR A 38 1.32 -12.26 -8.97
N MET A 39 0.36 -11.38 -9.27
CA MET A 39 0.61 -10.15 -10.02
C MET A 39 1.72 -9.30 -9.38
N MET A 40 1.67 -9.09 -8.06
CA MET A 40 2.71 -8.32 -7.37
C MET A 40 4.06 -9.01 -7.34
N SER A 41 4.11 -10.35 -7.27
CA SER A 41 5.37 -11.09 -7.36
C SER A 41 6.06 -10.93 -8.72
N VAL A 42 5.27 -10.78 -9.80
CA VAL A 42 5.79 -10.56 -11.16
C VAL A 42 6.21 -9.11 -11.36
N VAL A 43 5.37 -8.14 -10.94
CA VAL A 43 5.62 -6.71 -11.14
C VAL A 43 6.69 -6.16 -10.20
N SER A 44 6.76 -6.68 -8.98
CA SER A 44 7.73 -6.28 -7.97
C SER A 44 8.18 -7.50 -7.16
N PRO A 45 9.23 -8.22 -7.60
CA PRO A 45 9.71 -9.45 -6.94
C PRO A 45 10.12 -9.26 -5.47
N ASN A 46 10.49 -8.03 -5.08
CA ASN A 46 10.84 -7.66 -3.71
C ASN A 46 9.62 -7.18 -2.88
N PHE A 47 8.41 -7.30 -3.42
CA PHE A 47 7.19 -6.99 -2.70
C PHE A 47 6.86 -8.12 -1.74
N LYS A 48 6.81 -7.79 -0.45
CA LYS A 48 6.38 -8.74 0.57
C LYS A 48 4.85 -8.79 0.56
N ASN A 49 4.29 -9.99 0.68
CA ASN A 49 2.86 -10.15 0.86
C ASN A 49 2.41 -9.34 2.09
N ILE A 50 1.40 -8.51 1.89
CA ILE A 50 0.81 -7.68 2.93
C ILE A 50 -0.51 -8.31 3.40
N SER A 51 -0.84 -8.08 4.67
CA SER A 51 -2.12 -8.49 5.22
C SER A 51 -3.17 -7.42 4.98
N ARG A 52 -4.45 -7.82 5.02
CA ARG A 52 -5.56 -6.87 5.02
C ARG A 52 -5.43 -5.87 6.16
N GLN A 53 -5.03 -6.32 7.35
CA GLN A 53 -4.89 -5.49 8.55
C GLN A 53 -3.85 -4.40 8.35
N THR A 54 -2.66 -4.75 7.84
CA THR A 54 -1.60 -3.79 7.51
C THR A 54 -2.09 -2.79 6.48
N THR A 55 -2.72 -3.27 5.42
CA THR A 55 -3.27 -2.44 4.33
C THR A 55 -4.30 -1.44 4.84
N THR A 56 -5.24 -1.88 5.68
CA THR A 56 -6.25 -1.01 6.29
C THR A 56 -5.58 0.06 7.17
N ARG A 57 -4.58 -0.31 7.97
CA ARG A 57 -3.83 0.64 8.80
C ARG A 57 -3.13 1.69 7.94
N ASP A 58 -2.48 1.27 6.86
CA ASP A 58 -1.73 2.16 5.97
C ASP A 58 -2.66 3.13 5.23
N VAL A 59 -3.81 2.64 4.75
CA VAL A 59 -4.84 3.47 4.09
C VAL A 59 -5.40 4.52 5.06
N LEU A 60 -5.71 4.12 6.29
CA LEU A 60 -6.19 5.04 7.32
C LEU A 60 -5.12 6.08 7.68
N MET A 61 -3.87 5.67 7.81
CA MET A 61 -2.75 6.59 8.07
C MET A 61 -2.56 7.57 6.92
N PHE A 62 -2.65 7.10 5.66
CA PHE A 62 -2.59 7.95 4.48
C PHE A 62 -3.69 9.00 4.49
N TYR A 63 -4.94 8.59 4.72
CA TYR A 63 -6.08 9.51 4.81
C TYR A 63 -5.92 10.54 5.94
N ALA A 64 -5.44 10.11 7.12
CA ALA A 64 -5.20 11.00 8.25
C ALA A 64 -4.16 12.07 7.90
N LYS A 65 -3.05 11.70 7.25
CA LYS A 65 -2.01 12.64 6.82
C LYS A 65 -2.54 13.66 5.82
N GLU A 66 -3.25 13.20 4.80
CA GLU A 66 -3.88 14.10 3.81
C GLU A 66 -4.87 15.07 4.46
N ARG A 67 -5.66 14.61 5.44
CA ARG A 67 -6.59 15.47 6.18
C ARG A 67 -5.89 16.56 6.98
N TYR A 68 -4.68 16.32 7.49
CA TYR A 68 -3.90 17.37 8.17
C TYR A 68 -3.38 18.39 7.17
N HIS A 69 -2.89 17.96 6.00
CA HIS A 69 -2.37 18.88 4.98
C HIS A 69 -3.45 19.77 4.34
N VAL A 70 -4.70 19.32 4.23
CA VAL A 70 -5.81 20.13 3.69
C VAL A 70 -6.30 21.22 4.67
N LYS A 71 -5.88 21.15 5.94
CA LYS A 71 -6.26 22.13 6.97
C LYS A 71 -5.28 23.30 7.13
N GLU A 72 -4.13 23.27 6.46
CA GLU A 72 -3.23 24.42 6.29
C GLU A 72 -3.61 25.22 5.03
#